data_AF-A0A7I8W5E5-F1
#
_entry.id   AF-A0A7I8W5E5-F1
#
_cell.length_a   1.000
_cell.length_b   1.000
_cell.length_c   1.000
_cell.angle_alpha   90.00
_cell.angle_beta   90.00
_cell.angle_gamma   90.00
#
_symmetry.space_group_name_H-M   'P 1'
#
loop_
_entity.id
_entity.type
_entity.pdbx_description
1 polymer ?
#
loop_
_entity_poly.entity_id
_entity_poly.type
_entity_poly.pdbx_seq_one_letter_code
_entity_poly.pdbx_strand_id
1 'polypeptide(L)'
;MKKTIFEAVKSMKNGSLTSTQLLNTCLERVEKAKDLQAIVTLNDELCKIKAAALDAKREELSGDELGPLHGIPVAVKDNFSTAGIRTTCASRILSDYVPNYTATAVQKLLSAGGLLLAKTNMDEFAMGAGSVESHMGEVRNPWNTDRVAGGSSGGSIVSVACGAVFAALGSDTGGSVRNPACFCGVVGYKPSYGLISRHGLISLENSMDTVGIAARYVDDVAYILDIIAGWDAKDSTSVKRPVDKVQLDEEPSVKGLNVGIPYDFHAPGTSREVIDEWSRIADEFERAGANVVSASLPSTQFGIDAYYVLCKSEVASNMARYDGIEYGFRSNGESTEQLYASTRAIGLNDAVRERILAGNYFLLSRNYKKYYEKAQKVRRKIANEFNDTFNSGIDVLLTPAVLEPAPRFDWFKDSRNRVKSQDHDIYTITVNLAGLPAVVVPTGLNKENLPIGLQLITPYLNDVKLLNIAKWLENYCSFKQFVDRQMN
;
A
#
# COMPACT_ATOMS: atom_id res chain seq x y z
N MET A 1 19.98 8.84 -2.29
CA MET A 1 20.72 8.43 -1.07
C MET A 1 20.63 6.93 -0.95
N LYS A 2 21.75 6.25 -0.68
CA LYS A 2 21.84 4.77 -0.59
C LYS A 2 21.77 4.22 0.84
N LYS A 3 21.18 4.97 1.78
CA LYS A 3 21.06 4.57 3.19
C LYS A 3 19.66 4.04 3.47
N THR A 4 19.57 3.03 4.32
CA THR A 4 18.36 2.62 5.06
C THR A 4 17.98 3.67 6.11
N ILE A 5 16.78 3.58 6.66
CA ILE A 5 16.31 4.38 7.80
C ILE A 5 17.28 4.19 8.97
N PHE A 6 17.60 2.95 9.32
CA PHE A 6 18.48 2.65 10.45
C PHE A 6 19.87 3.30 10.28
N GLU A 7 20.47 3.20 9.09
CA GLU A 7 21.77 3.83 8.80
C GLU A 7 21.70 5.36 8.81
N ALA A 8 20.61 5.95 8.31
CA ALA A 8 20.40 7.38 8.35
C ALA A 8 20.26 7.88 9.80
N VAL A 9 19.47 7.21 10.62
CA VAL A 9 19.33 7.53 12.05
C VAL A 9 20.66 7.35 12.78
N LYS A 10 21.41 6.27 12.51
CA LYS A 10 22.75 6.07 13.08
C LYS A 10 23.72 7.20 12.69
N SER A 11 23.65 7.66 11.44
CA SER A 11 24.45 8.81 10.96
C SER A 11 24.02 10.13 11.61
N MET A 12 22.74 10.28 11.95
CA MET A 12 22.27 11.46 12.69
C MET A 12 22.71 11.42 14.15
N LYS A 13 22.64 10.25 14.79
CA LYS A 13 23.11 10.02 16.17
C LYS A 13 24.59 10.29 16.35
N ASN A 14 25.43 9.94 15.38
CA ASN A 14 26.88 10.18 15.45
C ASN A 14 27.33 11.55 14.90
N GLY A 15 26.39 12.41 14.48
CA GLY A 15 26.67 13.76 13.98
C GLY A 15 27.19 13.87 12.55
N SER A 16 27.36 12.75 11.82
CA SER A 16 27.83 12.76 10.42
C SER A 16 26.76 13.18 9.40
N LEU A 17 25.51 13.29 9.83
CA LEU A 17 24.36 13.75 9.05
C LEU A 17 23.45 14.57 9.97
N THR A 18 22.83 15.64 9.45
CA THR A 18 21.77 16.35 10.18
C THR A 18 20.39 16.10 9.56
N SER A 19 19.34 16.26 10.35
CA SER A 19 17.94 16.19 9.90
C SER A 19 17.69 17.21 8.80
N THR A 20 18.26 18.42 8.92
CA THR A 20 18.14 19.49 7.91
C THR A 20 18.81 19.10 6.58
N GLN A 21 20.03 18.54 6.62
CA GLN A 21 20.72 18.06 5.42
C GLN A 21 19.94 16.93 4.73
N LEU A 22 19.41 16.01 5.53
CA LEU A 22 18.61 14.89 5.05
C LEU A 22 17.32 15.37 4.38
N LEU A 23 16.59 16.27 5.05
CA LEU A 23 15.37 16.87 4.54
C LEU A 23 15.60 17.65 3.24
N ASN A 24 16.65 18.47 3.17
CA ASN A 24 16.96 19.23 1.94
C ASN A 24 17.22 18.30 0.75
N THR A 25 17.95 17.20 0.98
CA THR A 25 18.17 16.18 -0.06
C THR A 25 16.85 15.55 -0.53
N CYS A 26 15.92 15.28 0.39
CA CYS A 26 14.59 14.78 0.08
C CYS A 26 13.74 15.81 -0.69
N LEU A 27 13.80 17.09 -0.31
CA LEU A 27 13.09 18.18 -1.01
C LEU A 27 13.60 18.39 -2.44
N GLU A 28 14.91 18.28 -2.68
CA GLU A 28 15.46 18.29 -4.04
C GLU A 28 14.91 17.14 -4.90
N ARG A 29 14.71 15.96 -4.29
CA ARG A 29 14.12 14.80 -4.97
C ARG A 29 12.64 15.00 -5.24
N VAL A 30 11.91 15.63 -4.31
CA VAL A 30 10.51 16.05 -4.54
C VAL A 30 10.42 16.97 -5.75
N GLU A 31 11.26 18.01 -5.83
CA GLU A 31 11.23 18.97 -6.93
C GLU A 31 11.56 18.32 -8.28
N LYS A 32 12.57 17.43 -8.32
CA LYS A 32 12.92 16.67 -9.53
C LYS A 32 11.82 15.72 -10.01
N ALA A 33 10.97 15.24 -9.09
CA ALA A 33 9.90 14.29 -9.37
C ALA A 33 8.51 14.95 -9.50
N LYS A 34 8.43 16.30 -9.51
CA LYS A 34 7.14 17.02 -9.50
C LYS A 34 6.21 16.65 -10.64
N ASP A 35 6.76 16.37 -11.82
CA ASP A 35 5.98 16.04 -13.03
C ASP A 35 5.35 14.64 -12.93
N LEU A 36 5.73 13.83 -11.93
CA LEU A 36 5.10 12.54 -11.65
C LEU A 36 3.81 12.66 -10.82
N GLN A 37 3.46 13.85 -10.32
CA GLN A 37 2.22 14.14 -9.60
C GLN A 37 1.99 13.24 -8.36
N ALA A 38 3.07 12.85 -7.68
CA ALA A 38 3.00 11.91 -6.55
C ALA A 38 2.50 12.52 -5.23
N ILE A 39 2.44 13.84 -5.10
CA ILE A 39 2.16 14.56 -3.85
C ILE A 39 0.93 15.46 -4.01
N VAL A 40 0.00 15.39 -3.06
CA VAL A 40 -1.18 16.26 -2.97
C VAL A 40 -0.89 17.50 -2.11
N THR A 41 -0.25 17.30 -0.98
CA THR A 41 0.10 18.37 -0.04
C THR A 41 1.52 18.15 0.44
N LEU A 42 2.40 19.11 0.13
CA LEU A 42 3.75 19.17 0.65
C LEU A 42 3.75 19.95 1.96
N ASN A 43 4.49 19.47 2.96
CA ASN A 43 4.57 20.06 4.30
C ASN A 43 6.01 20.51 4.59
N ASP A 44 6.64 21.18 3.63
CA ASP A 44 8.06 21.50 3.66
C ASP A 44 8.42 22.54 4.73
N GLU A 45 7.66 23.63 4.86
CA GLU A 45 7.93 24.68 5.84
C GLU A 45 7.92 24.15 7.28
N LEU A 46 6.88 23.40 7.66
CA LEU A 46 6.80 22.78 8.98
C LEU A 46 7.92 21.74 9.18
N CYS A 47 8.27 20.99 8.15
CA CYS A 47 9.38 20.04 8.23
C CYS A 47 10.73 20.73 8.40
N LYS A 48 10.99 21.87 7.73
CA LYS A 48 12.22 22.65 7.88
C LYS A 48 12.37 23.15 9.33
N ILE A 49 11.30 23.70 9.90
CA ILE A 49 11.28 24.16 11.30
C ILE A 49 11.56 22.99 12.25
N LYS A 50 10.87 21.85 12.06
CA LYS A 50 11.08 20.66 12.91
C LYS A 50 12.47 20.05 12.75
N ALA A 51 13.01 19.99 11.54
CA ALA A 51 14.35 19.46 11.29
C ALA A 51 15.42 20.30 11.99
N ALA A 52 15.34 21.64 11.90
CA ALA A 52 16.25 22.53 12.61
C ALA A 52 16.14 22.36 14.13
N ALA A 53 14.91 22.23 14.66
CA ALA A 53 14.70 21.99 16.09
C ALA A 53 15.25 20.63 16.56
N LEU A 54 15.12 19.58 15.73
CA LEU A 54 15.69 18.26 16.02
C LEU A 54 17.23 18.29 16.01
N ASP A 55 17.82 19.03 15.07
CA ASP A 55 19.27 19.21 14.99
C ASP A 55 19.82 19.94 16.23
N ALA A 56 19.15 20.99 16.69
CA ALA A 56 19.51 21.69 17.93
C ALA A 56 19.35 20.78 19.16
N LYS A 57 18.21 20.06 19.25
CA LYS A 57 17.95 19.15 20.38
C LYS A 57 18.97 18.01 20.47
N ARG A 58 19.48 17.53 19.34
CA ARG A 58 20.54 16.51 19.33
C ARG A 58 21.81 17.00 20.02
N GLU A 59 22.16 18.27 19.92
CA GLU A 59 23.35 18.82 20.59
C GLU A 59 23.22 18.81 22.13
N GLU A 60 21.99 18.79 22.63
CA GLU A 60 21.66 18.76 24.06
C GLU A 60 21.46 17.33 24.61
N LEU A 61 21.18 16.36 23.73
CA LEU A 61 20.83 14.99 24.09
C LEU A 61 21.99 14.03 23.84
N SER A 62 22.07 12.98 24.66
CA SER A 62 22.86 11.81 24.29
C SER A 62 22.20 11.09 23.09
N GLY A 63 22.99 10.48 22.20
CA GLY A 63 22.46 9.85 20.98
C GLY A 63 21.42 8.74 21.22
N ASP A 64 21.38 8.16 22.43
CA ASP A 64 20.41 7.14 22.84
C ASP A 64 19.03 7.70 23.17
N GLU A 65 18.91 9.02 23.41
CA GLU A 65 17.65 9.71 23.69
C GLU A 65 16.91 10.14 22.41
N LEU A 66 17.53 9.97 21.24
CA LEU A 66 16.89 10.25 19.95
C LEU A 66 15.94 9.11 19.57
N GLY A 67 14.70 9.47 19.26
CA GLY A 67 13.66 8.52 18.83
C GLY A 67 14.01 7.72 17.58
N PRO A 68 13.35 6.57 17.34
CA PRO A 68 13.73 5.63 16.29
C PRO A 68 13.60 6.20 14.87
N LEU A 69 12.77 7.23 14.63
CA LEU A 69 12.66 7.92 13.34
C LEU A 69 13.19 9.35 13.38
N HIS A 70 14.05 9.69 14.35
CA HIS A 70 14.57 11.04 14.52
C HIS A 70 15.01 11.67 13.19
N GLY A 71 14.29 12.70 12.74
CA GLY A 71 14.64 13.49 11.56
C GLY A 71 14.37 12.82 10.21
N ILE A 72 13.77 11.62 10.18
CA ILE A 72 13.53 10.85 8.95
C ILE A 72 12.30 11.37 8.20
N PRO A 73 12.45 11.83 6.93
CA PRO A 73 11.31 12.19 6.10
C PRO A 73 10.48 10.97 5.68
N VAL A 74 9.18 11.00 5.98
CA VAL A 74 8.18 10.00 5.62
C VAL A 74 7.01 10.65 4.89
N ALA A 75 6.30 9.87 4.09
CA ALA A 75 5.05 10.30 3.47
C ALA A 75 3.88 9.42 3.93
N VAL A 76 2.65 9.94 3.82
CA VAL A 76 1.44 9.15 4.09
C VAL A 76 0.41 9.44 3.00
N LYS A 77 -0.26 8.39 2.53
CA LYS A 77 -1.35 8.50 1.55
C LYS A 77 -2.41 9.51 2.01
N ASP A 78 -3.01 10.23 1.08
CA ASP A 78 -3.92 11.32 1.42
C ASP A 78 -5.31 10.87 1.92
N ASN A 79 -5.47 9.58 2.24
CA ASN A 79 -6.60 9.03 3.00
C ASN A 79 -6.26 8.74 4.48
N PHE A 80 -5.09 9.14 4.97
CA PHE A 80 -4.80 9.17 6.39
C PHE A 80 -5.09 10.57 6.96
N SER A 81 -5.99 10.64 7.94
CA SER A 81 -6.29 11.87 8.66
C SER A 81 -5.05 12.36 9.40
N THR A 82 -4.75 13.65 9.25
CA THR A 82 -3.60 14.33 9.85
C THR A 82 -4.05 15.65 10.44
N ALA A 83 -3.99 15.80 11.77
CA ALA A 83 -4.50 17.00 12.43
C ALA A 83 -3.83 18.27 11.89
N GLY A 84 -4.63 19.23 11.44
CA GLY A 84 -4.12 20.50 10.89
C GLY A 84 -3.48 20.41 9.51
N ILE A 85 -3.45 19.24 8.87
CA ILE A 85 -2.96 19.05 7.50
C ILE A 85 -4.08 18.48 6.64
N ARG A 86 -4.34 19.15 5.52
CA ARG A 86 -5.37 18.80 4.55
C ARG A 86 -5.35 17.31 4.17
N THR A 87 -6.52 16.69 4.14
CA THR A 87 -6.71 15.27 3.81
C THR A 87 -7.87 15.15 2.84
N THR A 88 -7.58 14.91 1.56
CA THR A 88 -8.57 15.05 0.49
C THR A 88 -9.06 13.71 -0.07
N CYS A 89 -8.38 12.61 0.24
CA CYS A 89 -8.58 11.33 -0.46
C CYS A 89 -8.49 11.45 -1.98
N ALA A 90 -7.72 12.42 -2.49
CA ALA A 90 -7.68 12.81 -3.90
C ALA A 90 -9.06 13.10 -4.51
N SER A 91 -10.00 13.58 -3.70
CA SER A 91 -11.38 13.86 -4.09
C SER A 91 -11.69 15.35 -4.00
N ARG A 92 -12.56 15.81 -4.92
CA ARG A 92 -13.16 17.14 -4.81
C ARG A 92 -14.04 17.26 -3.56
N ILE A 93 -14.71 16.18 -3.13
CA ILE A 93 -15.64 16.27 -2.00
C ILE A 93 -14.95 16.58 -0.66
N LEU A 94 -13.64 16.33 -0.56
CA LEU A 94 -12.82 16.63 0.62
C LEU A 94 -11.69 17.62 0.29
N SER A 95 -11.81 18.39 -0.79
CA SER A 95 -10.70 19.22 -1.31
C SER A 95 -10.13 20.23 -0.31
N ASP A 96 -10.94 20.65 0.66
CA ASP A 96 -10.68 21.62 1.72
C ASP A 96 -10.77 21.02 3.13
N TYR A 97 -10.95 19.70 3.25
CA TYR A 97 -11.08 19.04 4.53
C TYR A 97 -9.74 19.03 5.30
N VAL A 98 -9.75 19.62 6.50
CA VAL A 98 -8.65 19.59 7.45
C VAL A 98 -9.10 18.84 8.70
N PRO A 99 -8.64 17.59 8.92
CA PRO A 99 -8.99 16.82 10.11
C PRO A 99 -8.54 17.52 11.41
N ASN A 100 -9.32 17.34 12.47
CA ASN A 100 -8.96 17.76 13.83
C ASN A 100 -8.27 16.64 14.64
N TYR A 101 -7.97 15.50 14.02
CA TYR A 101 -7.29 14.37 14.64
C TYR A 101 -6.32 13.71 13.66
N THR A 102 -5.33 13.00 14.22
CA THR A 102 -4.32 12.25 13.46
C THR A 102 -4.60 10.76 13.57
N ALA A 103 -4.50 10.06 12.44
CA ALA A 103 -4.61 8.61 12.36
C ALA A 103 -3.57 7.94 13.26
N THR A 104 -3.92 6.80 13.87
CA THR A 104 -3.07 6.17 14.90
C THR A 104 -1.69 5.78 14.34
N ALA A 105 -1.64 5.16 13.16
CA ALA A 105 -0.39 4.79 12.51
C ALA A 105 0.50 6.03 12.23
N VAL A 106 -0.09 7.14 11.77
CA VAL A 106 0.64 8.38 11.50
C VAL A 106 1.12 9.02 12.80
N GLN A 107 0.30 9.02 13.84
CA GLN A 107 0.70 9.56 15.15
C GLN A 107 1.89 8.78 15.72
N LYS A 108 1.92 7.44 15.58
CA LYS A 108 3.07 6.63 15.99
C LYS A 108 4.36 7.01 15.24
N LEU A 109 4.30 7.24 13.93
CA LEU A 109 5.46 7.73 13.15
C LEU A 109 5.96 9.10 13.63
N LEU A 110 5.04 10.04 13.88
CA LEU A 110 5.38 11.38 14.36
C LEU A 110 5.96 11.34 15.78
N SER A 111 5.39 10.53 16.67
CA SER A 111 5.87 10.32 18.03
C SER A 111 7.24 9.63 18.07
N ALA A 112 7.56 8.82 17.06
CA ALA A 112 8.89 8.23 16.86
C ALA A 112 9.95 9.24 16.36
N GLY A 113 9.56 10.49 16.06
CA GLY A 113 10.46 11.55 15.59
C GLY A 113 10.50 11.74 14.07
N GLY A 114 9.62 11.05 13.33
CA GLY A 114 9.52 11.16 11.88
C GLY A 114 8.98 12.53 11.43
N LEU A 115 9.47 12.99 10.28
CA LEU A 115 9.03 14.22 9.62
C LEU A 115 8.00 13.86 8.54
N LEU A 116 6.73 14.18 8.76
CA LEU A 116 5.69 14.02 7.75
C LEU A 116 5.89 15.07 6.64
N LEU A 117 6.61 14.67 5.59
CA LEU A 117 6.99 15.53 4.48
C LEU A 117 5.83 15.76 3.51
N ALA A 118 5.05 14.72 3.23
CA ALA A 118 4.03 14.79 2.19
C ALA A 118 2.78 13.95 2.48
N LYS A 119 1.63 14.49 2.05
CA LYS A 119 0.41 13.72 1.77
C LYS A 119 0.45 13.28 0.31
N THR A 120 0.42 11.99 0.05
CA THR A 120 0.65 11.45 -1.30
C THR A 120 -0.61 11.20 -2.10
N ASN A 121 -0.51 11.36 -3.41
CA ASN A 121 -1.59 11.21 -4.37
C ASN A 121 -2.03 9.74 -4.50
N MET A 122 -3.27 9.55 -4.92
CA MET A 122 -3.97 8.27 -4.92
C MET A 122 -5.17 8.31 -5.88
N ASP A 123 -5.69 7.15 -6.27
CA ASP A 123 -7.04 7.10 -6.86
C ASP A 123 -8.07 7.62 -5.84
N GLU A 124 -9.09 8.33 -6.32
CA GLU A 124 -10.12 8.94 -5.47
C GLU A 124 -10.72 7.92 -4.49
N PHE A 125 -10.68 8.21 -3.18
CA PHE A 125 -11.14 7.31 -2.11
C PHE A 125 -10.58 5.88 -2.19
N ALA A 126 -9.34 5.75 -2.67
CA ALA A 126 -8.64 4.48 -2.88
C ALA A 126 -9.28 3.59 -3.96
N MET A 127 -10.11 4.16 -4.84
CA MET A 127 -10.94 3.44 -5.80
C MET A 127 -10.33 3.35 -7.19
N GLY A 128 -9.24 2.59 -7.32
CA GLY A 128 -8.59 2.32 -8.60
C GLY A 128 -7.31 1.50 -8.45
N ALA A 129 -6.76 1.07 -9.58
CA ALA A 129 -5.55 0.25 -9.66
C ALA A 129 -4.45 0.90 -10.52
N GLY A 130 -4.60 2.19 -10.88
CA GLY A 130 -3.68 2.89 -11.79
C GLY A 130 -3.23 4.28 -11.33
N SER A 131 -3.83 4.84 -10.27
CA SER A 131 -3.66 6.24 -9.87
C SER A 131 -4.01 7.23 -10.98
N VAL A 132 -5.08 6.91 -11.72
CA VAL A 132 -5.63 7.71 -12.84
C VAL A 132 -6.94 8.40 -12.49
N GLU A 133 -7.56 8.02 -11.38
CA GLU A 133 -8.88 8.51 -10.94
C GLU A 133 -8.78 9.72 -9.99
N SER A 134 -7.57 10.22 -9.74
CA SER A 134 -7.31 11.33 -8.82
C SER A 134 -7.87 12.66 -9.31
N HIS A 135 -8.55 13.40 -8.44
CA HIS A 135 -8.92 14.80 -8.69
C HIS A 135 -7.69 15.73 -8.80
N MET A 136 -6.56 15.33 -8.23
CA MET A 136 -5.33 16.13 -8.22
C MET A 136 -4.49 15.96 -9.49
N GLY A 137 -4.91 15.08 -10.40
CA GLY A 137 -4.14 14.68 -11.57
C GLY A 137 -3.47 13.33 -11.39
N GLU A 138 -2.99 12.80 -12.51
CA GLU A 138 -2.61 11.40 -12.65
C GLU A 138 -1.19 11.15 -12.19
N VAL A 139 -0.96 10.09 -11.41
CA VAL A 139 0.39 9.72 -10.97
C VAL A 139 1.11 8.97 -12.09
N ARG A 140 2.31 9.42 -12.45
CA ARG A 140 3.13 8.80 -13.51
C ARG A 140 4.19 7.87 -12.94
N ASN A 141 4.49 6.80 -13.67
CA ASN A 141 5.49 5.83 -13.26
C ASN A 141 6.92 6.41 -13.42
N PRO A 142 7.79 6.32 -12.40
CA PRO A 142 9.14 6.86 -12.46
C PRO A 142 10.06 6.14 -13.45
N TRP A 143 9.77 4.89 -13.81
CA TRP A 143 10.54 4.13 -14.79
C TRP A 143 10.22 4.52 -16.23
N ASN A 144 8.97 4.94 -16.47
CA ASN A 144 8.49 5.40 -17.77
C ASN A 144 7.17 6.17 -17.60
N THR A 145 7.17 7.46 -17.93
CA THR A 145 6.02 8.36 -17.71
C THR A 145 4.80 8.07 -18.60
N ASP A 146 4.96 7.25 -19.65
CA ASP A 146 3.86 6.70 -20.46
C ASP A 146 3.16 5.51 -19.80
N ARG A 147 3.64 5.03 -18.65
CA ARG A 147 3.07 3.89 -17.91
C ARG A 147 2.36 4.35 -16.65
N VAL A 148 1.36 3.57 -16.21
CA VAL A 148 0.70 3.81 -14.92
C VAL A 148 1.63 3.47 -13.75
N ALA A 149 1.51 4.24 -12.66
CA ALA A 149 2.23 3.95 -11.41
C ALA A 149 1.61 2.80 -10.60
N GLY A 150 0.44 2.31 -11.03
CA GLY A 150 -0.40 1.39 -10.26
C GLY A 150 -1.22 2.14 -9.22
N GLY A 151 -2.06 1.43 -8.49
CA GLY A 151 -3.01 2.08 -7.59
C GLY A 151 -3.61 1.17 -6.53
N SER A 152 -4.25 1.73 -5.52
CA SER A 152 -4.53 3.17 -5.38
C SER A 152 -3.48 3.98 -4.63
N SER A 153 -2.37 3.38 -4.18
CA SER A 153 -1.32 4.09 -3.42
C SER A 153 -0.16 4.57 -4.29
N GLY A 154 -0.39 4.87 -5.57
CA GLY A 154 0.67 5.20 -6.53
C GLY A 154 1.56 6.35 -6.06
N GLY A 155 1.00 7.44 -5.52
CA GLY A 155 1.81 8.54 -5.02
C GLY A 155 2.73 8.17 -3.85
N SER A 156 2.29 7.28 -2.94
CA SER A 156 3.15 6.76 -1.87
C SER A 156 4.33 5.99 -2.43
N ILE A 157 4.04 5.10 -3.39
CA ILE A 157 5.04 4.24 -4.01
C ILE A 157 6.04 5.06 -4.83
N VAL A 158 5.57 5.98 -5.67
CA VAL A 158 6.43 6.84 -6.50
C VAL A 158 7.32 7.73 -5.63
N SER A 159 6.79 8.27 -4.52
CA SER A 159 7.58 9.08 -3.59
C SER A 159 8.76 8.29 -2.99
N VAL A 160 8.56 7.00 -2.71
CA VAL A 160 9.62 6.10 -2.22
C VAL A 160 10.61 5.75 -3.35
N ALA A 161 10.09 5.42 -4.53
CA ALA A 161 10.88 5.03 -5.70
C ALA A 161 11.83 6.13 -6.16
N CYS A 162 11.38 7.39 -6.16
CA CYS A 162 12.19 8.56 -6.50
C CYS A 162 13.19 8.98 -5.40
N GLY A 163 13.15 8.33 -4.22
CA GLY A 163 13.96 8.72 -3.08
C GLY A 163 13.56 10.06 -2.44
N ALA A 164 12.34 10.53 -2.70
CA ALA A 164 11.79 11.73 -2.06
C ALA A 164 11.51 11.51 -0.57
N VAL A 165 11.22 10.27 -0.17
CA VAL A 165 11.11 9.85 1.23
C VAL A 165 11.78 8.50 1.46
N PHE A 166 11.99 8.13 2.72
CA PHE A 166 12.54 6.82 3.10
C PHE A 166 11.48 5.72 3.11
N ALA A 167 10.31 6.05 3.65
CA ALA A 167 9.16 5.17 3.67
C ALA A 167 7.87 5.98 3.49
N ALA A 168 6.83 5.30 3.00
CA ALA A 168 5.51 5.87 2.89
C ALA A 168 4.45 4.89 3.41
N LEU A 169 3.43 5.43 4.08
CA LEU A 169 2.22 4.67 4.35
C LEU A 169 1.28 4.71 3.14
N GLY A 170 0.71 3.56 2.82
CA GLY A 170 -0.38 3.39 1.87
C GLY A 170 -1.56 2.68 2.52
N SER A 171 -2.63 2.49 1.77
CA SER A 171 -3.72 1.59 2.17
C SER A 171 -3.86 0.48 1.14
N ASP A 172 -4.05 -0.75 1.61
CA ASP A 172 -4.22 -1.92 0.75
C ASP A 172 -5.53 -2.64 1.09
N THR A 173 -6.46 -2.59 0.14
CA THR A 173 -7.82 -3.16 0.25
C THR A 173 -8.01 -4.34 -0.69
N GLY A 174 -7.40 -4.30 -1.88
CA GLY A 174 -7.39 -5.38 -2.86
C GLY A 174 -6.03 -5.60 -3.54
N GLY A 175 -4.95 -4.99 -3.02
CA GLY A 175 -3.66 -4.91 -3.73
C GLY A 175 -3.06 -3.52 -3.78
N SER A 176 -3.73 -2.53 -3.19
CA SER A 176 -3.44 -1.11 -3.44
C SER A 176 -2.09 -0.58 -2.95
N VAL A 177 -1.27 -1.39 -2.28
CA VAL A 177 0.16 -1.12 -2.02
C VAL A 177 1.04 -2.07 -2.84
N ARG A 178 0.65 -3.35 -2.93
CA ARG A 178 1.41 -4.40 -3.63
C ARG A 178 1.48 -4.20 -5.14
N ASN A 179 0.34 -3.91 -5.78
CA ASN A 179 0.26 -3.64 -7.22
C ASN A 179 1.17 -2.46 -7.65
N PRO A 180 1.04 -1.25 -7.06
CA PRO A 180 1.92 -0.15 -7.45
C PRO A 180 3.39 -0.43 -7.10
N ALA A 181 3.68 -1.16 -6.01
CA ALA A 181 5.04 -1.55 -5.68
C ALA A 181 5.68 -2.46 -6.74
N CYS A 182 4.92 -3.40 -7.32
CA CYS A 182 5.35 -4.19 -8.49
C CYS A 182 5.71 -3.27 -9.66
N PHE A 183 4.85 -2.32 -10.00
CA PHE A 183 5.02 -1.46 -11.18
C PHE A 183 6.15 -0.43 -11.03
N CYS A 184 6.44 0.03 -9.82
CA CYS A 184 7.44 1.05 -9.56
C CYS A 184 8.76 0.48 -9.00
N GLY A 185 8.87 -0.85 -8.82
CA GLY A 185 10.11 -1.49 -8.41
C GLY A 185 10.55 -1.13 -6.99
N VAL A 186 9.63 -1.17 -6.02
CA VAL A 186 9.95 -0.99 -4.58
C VAL A 186 9.32 -2.11 -3.75
N VAL A 187 9.67 -2.19 -2.45
CA VAL A 187 9.04 -3.14 -1.53
C VAL A 187 7.69 -2.59 -1.10
N GLY A 188 6.63 -3.37 -1.28
CA GLY A 188 5.27 -3.03 -0.90
C GLY A 188 4.69 -4.08 0.03
N TYR A 189 4.40 -3.70 1.27
CA TYR A 189 3.98 -4.61 2.31
C TYR A 189 2.57 -4.34 2.80
N LYS A 190 1.79 -5.41 2.88
CA LYS A 190 0.47 -5.45 3.49
C LYS A 190 0.52 -6.33 4.74
N PRO A 191 0.27 -5.80 5.95
CA PRO A 191 0.25 -6.61 7.15
C PRO A 191 -0.99 -7.51 7.23
N SER A 192 -0.98 -8.42 8.18
CA SER A 192 -2.16 -9.13 8.66
C SER A 192 -3.27 -8.14 9.04
N TYR A 193 -4.51 -8.44 8.67
CA TYR A 193 -5.65 -7.59 9.03
C TYR A 193 -5.76 -7.45 10.56
N GLY A 194 -5.81 -6.20 11.03
CA GLY A 194 -5.87 -5.85 12.45
C GLY A 194 -4.52 -5.75 13.18
N LEU A 195 -3.39 -6.01 12.51
CA LEU A 195 -2.06 -5.82 13.12
C LEU A 195 -1.70 -4.33 13.30
N ILE A 196 -2.14 -3.49 12.36
CA ILE A 196 -1.97 -2.03 12.40
C ILE A 196 -3.36 -1.39 12.46
N SER A 197 -3.55 -0.47 13.39
CA SER A 197 -4.83 0.24 13.56
C SER A 197 -5.26 0.98 12.30
N ARG A 198 -6.57 0.89 12.02
CA ARG A 198 -7.26 1.63 10.95
C ARG A 198 -7.88 2.93 11.46
N HIS A 199 -7.76 3.27 12.74
CA HIS A 199 -8.28 4.53 13.26
C HIS A 199 -7.64 5.73 12.53
N GLY A 200 -8.49 6.55 11.91
CA GLY A 200 -8.12 7.70 11.07
C GLY A 200 -7.62 7.35 9.65
N LEU A 201 -7.65 6.08 9.26
CA LEU A 201 -7.65 5.70 7.85
C LEU A 201 -9.07 5.87 7.29
N ILE A 202 -9.27 6.81 6.39
CA ILE A 202 -10.54 7.00 5.68
C ILE A 202 -10.78 5.75 4.83
N SER A 203 -11.79 4.98 5.24
CA SER A 203 -11.95 3.60 4.81
C SER A 203 -12.63 3.49 3.44
N LEU A 204 -12.09 2.61 2.61
CA LEU A 204 -12.76 2.08 1.42
C LEU A 204 -13.69 0.94 1.84
N GLU A 205 -13.13 -0.08 2.47
CA GLU A 205 -13.83 -1.28 2.92
C GLU A 205 -13.32 -1.71 4.30
N ASN A 206 -14.15 -1.59 5.33
CA ASN A 206 -13.73 -1.78 6.71
C ASN A 206 -13.23 -3.19 6.99
N SER A 207 -13.81 -4.19 6.32
CA SER A 207 -13.47 -5.59 6.57
C SER A 207 -12.20 -6.05 5.86
N MET A 208 -11.56 -5.22 5.02
CA MET A 208 -10.38 -5.59 4.24
C MET A 208 -9.27 -4.53 4.19
N ASP A 209 -9.59 -3.27 4.50
CA ASP A 209 -8.61 -2.19 4.57
C ASP A 209 -7.49 -2.52 5.55
N THR A 210 -6.26 -2.33 5.11
CA THR A 210 -5.07 -2.41 5.96
C THR A 210 -4.16 -1.23 5.67
N VAL A 211 -3.45 -0.76 6.70
CA VAL A 211 -2.35 0.19 6.53
C VAL A 211 -1.18 -0.59 5.94
N GLY A 212 -0.79 -0.26 4.71
CA GLY A 212 0.39 -0.85 4.08
C GLY A 212 1.62 0.05 4.22
N ILE A 213 2.79 -0.54 4.09
CA ILE A 213 4.08 0.13 4.21
C ILE A 213 4.83 -0.05 2.89
N ALA A 214 5.41 1.04 2.38
CA ALA A 214 6.30 0.99 1.24
C ALA A 214 7.66 1.59 1.59
N ALA A 215 8.72 0.92 1.17
CA ALA A 215 10.09 1.39 1.31
C ALA A 215 10.98 0.82 0.19
N ARG A 216 12.21 1.31 0.07
CA ARG A 216 13.20 0.74 -0.86
C ARG A 216 13.84 -0.54 -0.32
N TYR A 217 13.79 -0.75 1.00
CA TYR A 217 14.43 -1.85 1.70
C TYR A 217 13.41 -2.62 2.52
N VAL A 218 13.52 -3.95 2.55
CA VAL A 218 12.72 -4.80 3.46
C VAL A 218 13.01 -4.45 4.92
N ASP A 219 14.26 -4.10 5.27
CA ASP A 219 14.60 -3.65 6.62
C ASP A 219 13.85 -2.37 7.01
N ASP A 220 13.67 -1.44 6.09
CA ASP A 220 12.93 -0.20 6.34
C ASP A 220 11.43 -0.47 6.53
N VAL A 221 10.87 -1.46 5.80
CA VAL A 221 9.50 -1.93 6.03
C VAL A 221 9.36 -2.52 7.42
N ALA A 222 10.27 -3.41 7.82
CA ALA A 222 10.28 -4.02 9.15
C ALA A 222 10.44 -2.97 10.26
N TYR A 223 11.33 -2.00 10.06
CA TYR A 223 11.57 -0.91 11.00
C TYR A 223 10.32 -0.05 11.22
N ILE A 224 9.61 0.29 10.13
CA ILE A 224 8.34 1.02 10.23
C ILE A 224 7.26 0.16 10.89
N LEU A 225 7.19 -1.14 10.56
CA LEU A 225 6.23 -2.06 11.16
C LEU A 225 6.38 -2.15 12.68
N ASP A 226 7.62 -2.27 13.19
CA ASP A 226 7.94 -2.29 14.62
C ASP A 226 7.36 -1.08 15.35
N ILE A 227 7.39 0.08 14.70
CA ILE A 227 6.93 1.36 15.27
C ILE A 227 5.40 1.45 15.29
N ILE A 228 4.73 1.03 14.20
CA ILE A 228 3.30 1.34 14.01
C ILE A 228 2.36 0.20 14.37
N ALA A 229 2.83 -1.05 14.40
CA ALA A 229 2.03 -2.21 14.77
C ALA A 229 1.54 -2.13 16.22
N GLY A 230 0.46 -2.86 16.51
CA GLY A 230 -0.05 -3.06 17.87
C GLY A 230 -1.48 -2.59 18.06
N TRP A 231 -2.06 -3.15 19.14
CA TRP A 231 -3.43 -2.89 19.56
C TRP A 231 -3.70 -1.38 19.74
N ASP A 232 -4.90 -0.97 19.37
CA ASP A 232 -5.38 0.40 19.53
C ASP A 232 -6.82 0.37 20.07
N ALA A 233 -7.02 0.98 21.23
CA ALA A 233 -8.34 1.08 21.85
C ALA A 233 -9.36 1.85 20.98
N LYS A 234 -8.90 2.67 20.03
CA LYS A 234 -9.76 3.42 19.09
C LYS A 234 -10.20 2.60 17.87
N ASP A 235 -9.66 1.39 17.70
CA ASP A 235 -10.00 0.48 16.62
C ASP A 235 -10.42 -0.88 17.19
N SER A 236 -11.73 -1.14 17.19
CA SER A 236 -12.30 -2.40 17.68
C SER A 236 -11.91 -3.63 16.83
N THR A 237 -11.34 -3.43 15.64
CA THR A 237 -10.82 -4.51 14.79
C THR A 237 -9.33 -4.75 14.96
N SER A 238 -8.63 -3.90 15.73
CA SER A 238 -7.22 -4.12 16.04
C SER A 238 -7.05 -5.34 16.94
N VAL A 239 -6.08 -6.19 16.62
CA VAL A 239 -5.86 -7.45 17.34
C VAL A 239 -5.24 -7.13 18.70
N LYS A 240 -5.95 -7.50 19.77
CA LYS A 240 -5.45 -7.36 21.14
C LYS A 240 -4.46 -8.49 21.47
N ARG A 241 -3.23 -8.34 21.00
CA ARG A 241 -2.10 -9.24 21.30
C ARG A 241 -0.83 -8.43 21.59
N PRO A 242 0.13 -9.00 22.34
CA PRO A 242 1.50 -8.50 22.31
C PRO A 242 2.00 -8.52 20.87
N VAL A 243 2.62 -7.42 20.45
CA VAL A 243 3.37 -7.38 19.20
C VAL A 243 4.82 -7.69 19.56
N ASP A 244 5.30 -8.81 19.03
CA ASP A 244 6.70 -9.16 19.14
C ASP A 244 7.53 -8.10 18.41
N LYS A 245 8.71 -7.80 18.94
CA LYS A 245 9.66 -6.90 18.27
C LYS A 245 9.92 -7.41 16.85
N VAL A 246 9.79 -6.53 15.87
CA VAL A 246 10.04 -6.87 14.47
C VAL A 246 11.54 -6.76 14.23
N GLN A 247 12.23 -7.89 14.36
CA GLN A 247 13.66 -8.00 14.10
C GLN A 247 13.88 -9.04 13.00
N LEU A 248 14.58 -8.63 11.94
CA LEU A 248 14.96 -9.51 10.86
C LEU A 248 16.33 -10.13 11.13
N ASP A 249 16.56 -11.30 10.54
CA ASP A 249 17.85 -11.99 10.61
C ASP A 249 18.89 -11.23 9.77
N GLU A 250 20.12 -11.08 10.29
CA GLU A 250 21.21 -10.44 9.55
C GLU A 250 21.57 -11.23 8.28
N GLU A 251 21.54 -12.56 8.39
CA GLU A 251 21.75 -13.52 7.31
C GLU A 251 20.51 -14.42 7.17
N PRO A 252 19.43 -13.95 6.52
CA PRO A 252 18.22 -14.74 6.40
C PRO A 252 18.45 -15.97 5.52
N SER A 253 17.77 -17.08 5.82
CA SER A 253 17.88 -18.34 5.08
C SER A 253 16.49 -18.89 4.74
N VAL A 254 16.39 -19.52 3.56
CA VAL A 254 15.19 -20.23 3.11
C VAL A 254 15.35 -21.75 3.11
N LYS A 255 16.49 -22.25 3.60
CA LYS A 255 16.81 -23.67 3.62
C LYS A 255 15.78 -24.45 4.43
N GLY A 256 15.18 -25.47 3.82
CA GLY A 256 14.17 -26.33 4.43
C GLY A 256 12.77 -25.75 4.49
N LEU A 257 12.54 -24.51 4.02
CA LEU A 257 11.19 -23.95 3.94
C LEU A 257 10.38 -24.63 2.84
N ASN A 258 9.12 -24.91 3.11
CA ASN A 258 8.18 -25.38 2.10
C ASN A 258 7.56 -24.17 1.38
N VAL A 259 8.03 -23.90 0.16
CA VAL A 259 7.57 -22.78 -0.68
C VAL A 259 6.48 -23.30 -1.61
N GLY A 260 5.24 -22.90 -1.35
CA GLY A 260 4.10 -23.30 -2.15
C GLY A 260 3.96 -22.46 -3.42
N ILE A 261 3.77 -23.12 -4.55
CA ILE A 261 3.44 -22.52 -5.86
C ILE A 261 1.99 -22.86 -6.19
N PRO A 262 1.05 -21.91 -6.08
CA PRO A 262 -0.35 -22.15 -6.43
C PRO A 262 -0.51 -22.37 -7.93
N TYR A 263 -0.69 -23.61 -8.39
CA TYR A 263 -0.87 -23.86 -9.83
C TYR A 263 -2.21 -23.33 -10.34
N ASP A 264 -3.19 -23.15 -9.46
CA ASP A 264 -4.49 -22.52 -9.77
C ASP A 264 -4.35 -21.00 -10.07
N PHE A 265 -3.19 -20.38 -9.81
CA PHE A 265 -2.91 -18.96 -10.05
C PHE A 265 -2.45 -18.66 -11.49
N HIS A 266 -2.69 -19.54 -12.46
CA HIS A 266 -2.53 -19.17 -13.87
C HIS A 266 -3.75 -18.37 -14.36
N ALA A 267 -3.81 -17.09 -13.97
CA ALA A 267 -4.83 -16.17 -14.42
C ALA A 267 -4.76 -15.98 -15.94
N PRO A 268 -5.90 -16.01 -16.65
CA PRO A 268 -5.94 -15.64 -18.06
C PRO A 268 -5.37 -14.22 -18.25
N GLY A 269 -4.45 -14.07 -19.20
CA GLY A 269 -3.83 -12.78 -19.52
C GLY A 269 -2.51 -12.48 -18.80
N THR A 270 -2.04 -13.34 -17.90
CA THR A 270 -0.70 -13.17 -17.31
C THR A 270 0.37 -13.23 -18.39
N SER A 271 1.23 -12.22 -18.43
CA SER A 271 2.25 -12.09 -19.46
C SER A 271 3.32 -13.17 -19.31
N ARG A 272 3.91 -13.55 -20.45
CA ARG A 272 4.99 -14.54 -20.45
C ARG A 272 6.19 -14.08 -19.61
N GLU A 273 6.49 -12.79 -19.61
CA GLU A 273 7.58 -12.21 -18.82
C GLU A 273 7.37 -12.41 -17.31
N VAL A 274 6.13 -12.26 -16.81
CA VAL A 274 5.80 -12.52 -15.40
C VAL A 274 5.89 -14.00 -15.07
N ILE A 275 5.39 -14.87 -15.95
CA ILE A 275 5.45 -16.34 -15.76
C ILE A 275 6.91 -16.83 -15.75
N ASP A 276 7.73 -16.36 -16.68
CA ASP A 276 9.14 -16.73 -16.77
C ASP A 276 9.91 -16.27 -15.52
N GLU A 277 9.66 -15.05 -15.06
CA GLU A 277 10.28 -14.53 -13.85
C GLU A 277 9.81 -15.27 -12.58
N TRP A 278 8.53 -15.60 -12.49
CA TRP A 278 8.00 -16.40 -11.38
C TRP A 278 8.63 -17.79 -11.33
N SER A 279 8.72 -18.46 -12.49
CA SER A 279 9.36 -19.77 -12.60
C SER A 279 10.83 -19.70 -12.24
N ARG A 280 11.55 -18.70 -12.75
CA ARG A 280 12.96 -18.46 -12.43
C ARG A 280 13.16 -18.29 -10.93
N ILE A 281 12.38 -17.45 -10.27
CA ILE A 281 12.53 -17.23 -8.82
C ILE A 281 12.18 -18.49 -8.02
N ALA A 282 11.18 -19.27 -8.44
CA ALA A 282 10.88 -20.55 -7.81
C ALA A 282 12.09 -21.51 -7.88
N ASP A 283 12.76 -21.62 -9.04
CA ASP A 283 13.98 -22.42 -9.18
C ASP A 283 15.10 -21.93 -8.24
N GLU A 284 15.21 -20.63 -8.01
CA GLU A 284 16.22 -20.06 -7.11
C GLU A 284 15.93 -20.33 -5.63
N PHE A 285 14.66 -20.39 -5.22
CA PHE A 285 14.29 -20.90 -3.90
C PHE A 285 14.74 -22.36 -3.73
N GLU A 286 14.52 -23.21 -4.75
CA GLU A 286 14.94 -24.61 -4.71
C GLU A 286 16.47 -24.74 -4.63
N ARG A 287 17.22 -24.01 -5.47
CA ARG A 287 18.70 -23.98 -5.43
C ARG A 287 19.25 -23.51 -4.08
N ALA A 288 18.54 -22.62 -3.40
CA ALA A 288 18.88 -22.15 -2.06
C ALA A 288 18.51 -23.14 -0.94
N GLY A 289 17.96 -24.30 -1.30
CA GLY A 289 17.65 -25.39 -0.39
C GLY A 289 16.26 -25.35 0.22
N ALA A 290 15.34 -24.54 -0.32
CA ALA A 290 13.92 -24.64 0.01
C ALA A 290 13.28 -25.85 -0.71
N ASN A 291 12.20 -26.39 -0.15
CA ASN A 291 11.38 -27.40 -0.81
C ASN A 291 10.27 -26.67 -1.58
N VAL A 292 10.39 -26.59 -2.90
CA VAL A 292 9.36 -25.97 -3.74
C VAL A 292 8.27 -27.00 -4.03
N VAL A 293 7.05 -26.72 -3.57
CA VAL A 293 5.92 -27.66 -3.63
C VAL A 293 4.71 -27.04 -4.30
N SER A 294 3.88 -27.88 -4.93
CA SER A 294 2.62 -27.43 -5.51
C SER A 294 1.58 -27.12 -4.43
N ALA A 295 0.84 -26.02 -4.58
CA ALA A 295 -0.27 -25.64 -3.72
C ALA A 295 -1.57 -25.53 -4.55
N SER A 296 -2.73 -25.82 -3.95
CA SER A 296 -4.03 -25.67 -4.62
C SER A 296 -4.93 -24.68 -3.89
N LEU A 297 -5.47 -23.72 -4.64
CA LEU A 297 -6.33 -22.64 -4.16
C LEU A 297 -7.46 -22.40 -5.18
N PRO A 298 -8.32 -23.40 -5.44
CA PRO A 298 -9.24 -23.39 -6.59
C PRO A 298 -10.34 -22.33 -6.50
N SER A 299 -10.66 -21.82 -5.31
CA SER A 299 -11.67 -20.77 -5.17
C SER A 299 -11.16 -19.36 -5.48
N THR A 300 -9.86 -19.19 -5.73
CA THR A 300 -9.29 -17.86 -6.00
C THR A 300 -9.77 -17.25 -7.29
N GLN A 301 -10.21 -18.06 -8.26
CA GLN A 301 -10.91 -17.62 -9.46
C GLN A 301 -12.20 -16.82 -9.17
N PHE A 302 -12.84 -17.03 -8.01
CA PHE A 302 -14.03 -16.29 -7.58
C PHE A 302 -13.70 -15.04 -6.75
N GLY A 303 -12.41 -14.76 -6.53
CA GLY A 303 -11.93 -13.69 -5.66
C GLY A 303 -12.37 -12.31 -6.12
N ILE A 304 -12.20 -12.00 -7.41
CA ILE A 304 -12.59 -10.72 -8.00
C ILE A 304 -14.09 -10.45 -7.79
N ASP A 305 -14.95 -11.41 -8.12
CA ASP A 305 -16.39 -11.26 -7.99
C ASP A 305 -16.82 -11.06 -6.53
N ALA A 306 -16.28 -11.89 -5.62
CA ALA A 306 -16.58 -11.77 -4.21
C ALA A 306 -16.12 -10.43 -3.64
N TYR A 307 -14.90 -10.00 -3.98
CA TYR A 307 -14.35 -8.72 -3.58
C TYR A 307 -15.20 -7.56 -4.07
N TYR A 308 -15.54 -7.49 -5.36
CA TYR A 308 -16.28 -6.35 -5.87
C TYR A 308 -17.70 -6.27 -5.30
N VAL A 309 -18.35 -7.39 -5.01
CA VAL A 309 -19.65 -7.36 -4.32
C VAL A 309 -19.49 -6.78 -2.91
N LEU A 310 -18.53 -7.29 -2.13
CA LEU A 310 -18.31 -6.85 -0.74
C LEU A 310 -17.84 -5.39 -0.68
N CYS A 311 -16.82 -5.04 -1.47
CA CYS A 311 -16.25 -3.70 -1.55
C CYS A 311 -17.31 -2.68 -1.96
N LYS A 312 -18.07 -2.92 -3.03
CA LYS A 312 -19.13 -2.00 -3.48
C LYS A 312 -20.21 -1.85 -2.40
N SER A 313 -20.62 -2.93 -1.74
CA SER A 313 -21.58 -2.88 -0.65
C SER A 313 -21.09 -2.03 0.54
N GLU A 314 -19.85 -2.22 1.00
CA GLU A 314 -19.29 -1.41 2.07
C GLU A 314 -19.07 0.05 1.65
N VAL A 315 -18.64 0.29 0.40
CA VAL A 315 -18.54 1.64 -0.19
C VAL A 315 -19.86 2.39 -0.12
N ALA A 316 -20.97 1.75 -0.49
CA ALA A 316 -22.28 2.39 -0.44
C ALA A 316 -22.62 2.90 0.97
N SER A 317 -22.25 2.15 2.01
CA SER A 317 -22.43 2.54 3.41
C SER A 317 -21.39 3.58 3.87
N ASN A 318 -20.11 3.33 3.63
CA ASN A 318 -19.00 4.18 4.10
C ASN A 318 -19.08 5.59 3.52
N MET A 319 -19.42 5.68 2.24
CA MET A 319 -19.52 6.94 1.51
C MET A 319 -20.78 7.74 1.86
N ALA A 320 -21.76 7.18 2.58
CA ALA A 320 -23.01 7.88 2.89
C ALA A 320 -22.80 9.15 3.72
N ARG A 321 -21.70 9.22 4.49
CA ARG A 321 -21.34 10.37 5.35
C ARG A 321 -20.89 11.63 4.60
N TYR A 322 -20.54 11.51 3.32
CA TYR A 322 -20.06 12.65 2.53
C TYR A 322 -21.25 13.32 1.85
N ASP A 323 -21.82 14.29 2.55
CA ASP A 323 -23.08 14.96 2.20
C ASP A 323 -22.98 16.50 2.20
N GLY A 324 -21.83 17.05 2.61
CA GLY A 324 -21.53 18.47 2.65
C GLY A 324 -22.13 19.22 3.85
N ILE A 325 -22.66 18.53 4.85
CA ILE A 325 -23.27 19.18 6.03
C ILE A 325 -22.23 19.50 7.09
N GLU A 326 -21.49 18.48 7.56
CA GLU A 326 -20.52 18.66 8.65
C GLU A 326 -19.13 19.08 8.16
N TYR A 327 -18.72 18.64 6.97
CA TYR A 327 -17.40 18.91 6.41
C TYR A 327 -17.35 18.65 4.90
N GLY A 328 -16.30 19.17 4.27
CA GLY A 328 -16.02 19.01 2.86
C GLY A 328 -16.85 19.91 1.95
N PHE A 329 -16.82 19.60 0.66
CA PHE A 329 -17.55 20.34 -0.35
C PHE A 329 -19.06 20.30 -0.11
N ARG A 330 -19.70 21.45 -0.19
CA ARG A 330 -21.16 21.61 -0.12
C ARG A 330 -21.64 22.34 -1.38
N SER A 331 -22.55 21.71 -2.13
CA SER A 331 -23.20 22.40 -3.25
C SER A 331 -24.34 23.30 -2.76
N ASN A 332 -24.96 24.03 -3.68
CA ASN A 332 -26.26 24.66 -3.44
C ASN A 332 -27.40 23.68 -3.75
N GLY A 333 -28.58 23.90 -3.17
CA GLY A 333 -29.81 23.15 -3.44
C GLY A 333 -31.02 23.86 -2.85
N GLU A 334 -32.18 23.76 -3.52
CA GLU A 334 -33.47 24.33 -3.09
C GLU A 334 -34.18 23.45 -2.05
N SER A 335 -33.78 22.18 -1.94
CA SER A 335 -34.20 21.24 -0.89
C SER A 335 -32.99 20.48 -0.32
N THR A 336 -33.19 19.82 0.81
CA THR A 336 -32.17 18.95 1.42
C THR A 336 -31.80 17.77 0.51
N GLU A 337 -32.78 17.17 -0.18
CA GLU A 337 -32.53 16.10 -1.15
C GLU A 337 -31.68 16.58 -2.33
N GLN A 338 -32.00 17.76 -2.86
CA GLN A 338 -31.22 18.34 -3.96
C GLN A 338 -29.81 18.71 -3.51
N LEU A 339 -29.67 19.24 -2.30
CA LEU A 339 -28.36 19.54 -1.69
C LEU A 339 -27.49 18.28 -1.64
N TYR A 340 -28.02 17.18 -1.09
CA TYR A 340 -27.29 15.91 -1.00
C TYR A 340 -26.93 15.33 -2.37
N ALA A 341 -27.91 15.29 -3.28
CA ALA A 341 -27.71 14.75 -4.62
C ALA A 341 -26.66 15.55 -5.40
N SER A 342 -26.77 16.89 -5.39
CA SER A 342 -25.87 17.78 -6.12
C SER A 342 -24.45 17.78 -5.51
N THR A 343 -24.34 17.78 -4.19
CA THR A 343 -23.03 17.72 -3.49
C THR A 343 -22.27 16.47 -3.90
N ARG A 344 -22.94 15.31 -3.89
CA ARG A 344 -22.33 14.02 -4.24
C ARG A 344 -22.10 13.86 -5.74
N ALA A 345 -22.99 14.39 -6.57
CA ALA A 345 -22.85 14.37 -8.03
C ALA A 345 -21.69 15.27 -8.52
N ILE A 346 -21.41 16.37 -7.83
CA ILE A 346 -20.31 17.27 -8.19
C ILE A 346 -18.99 16.85 -7.53
N GLY A 347 -19.06 16.38 -6.28
CA GLY A 347 -17.88 16.13 -5.45
C GLY A 347 -17.18 14.80 -5.70
N LEU A 348 -17.88 13.79 -6.21
CA LEU A 348 -17.33 12.45 -6.47
C LEU A 348 -17.08 12.24 -7.97
N ASN A 349 -16.13 11.40 -8.38
CA ASN A 349 -16.01 10.97 -9.78
C ASN A 349 -16.94 9.79 -10.13
N ASP A 350 -16.89 9.34 -11.39
CA ASP A 350 -17.68 8.21 -11.88
C ASP A 350 -17.29 6.88 -11.22
N ALA A 351 -16.00 6.64 -10.98
CA ALA A 351 -15.53 5.41 -10.35
C ALA A 351 -16.13 5.22 -8.95
N VAL A 352 -16.21 6.28 -8.17
CA VAL A 352 -16.82 6.27 -6.83
C VAL A 352 -18.35 6.14 -6.93
N ARG A 353 -19.01 6.95 -7.77
CA ARG A 353 -20.48 6.92 -7.93
C ARG A 353 -20.99 5.56 -8.36
N GLU A 354 -20.33 4.91 -9.32
CA GLU A 354 -20.74 3.60 -9.80
C GLU A 354 -20.62 2.51 -8.74
N ARG A 355 -19.58 2.56 -7.90
CA ARG A 355 -19.44 1.64 -6.77
C ARG A 355 -20.53 1.85 -5.73
N ILE A 356 -20.91 3.10 -5.45
CA ILE A 356 -22.06 3.42 -4.57
C ILE A 356 -23.36 2.87 -5.17
N LEU A 357 -23.61 3.09 -6.47
CA LEU A 357 -24.81 2.60 -7.15
C LEU A 357 -24.91 1.07 -7.11
N ALA A 358 -23.83 0.38 -7.47
CA ALA A 358 -23.77 -1.07 -7.45
C ALA A 358 -23.89 -1.65 -6.03
N GLY A 359 -23.25 -1.01 -5.05
CA GLY A 359 -23.35 -1.39 -3.65
C GLY A 359 -24.77 -1.32 -3.12
N ASN A 360 -25.48 -0.22 -3.38
CA ASN A 360 -26.89 -0.08 -3.06
C ASN A 360 -27.73 -1.18 -3.73
N TYR A 361 -27.45 -1.50 -5.00
CA TYR A 361 -28.14 -2.59 -5.70
C TYR A 361 -27.94 -3.95 -5.01
N PHE A 362 -26.71 -4.29 -4.60
CA PHE A 362 -26.43 -5.55 -3.89
C PHE A 362 -27.09 -5.62 -2.52
N LEU A 363 -27.24 -4.47 -1.84
CA LEU A 363 -27.81 -4.37 -0.49
C LEU A 363 -29.33 -4.26 -0.44
N LEU A 364 -30.02 -4.11 -1.58
CA LEU A 364 -31.49 -4.18 -1.62
C LEU A 364 -31.98 -5.49 -0.99
N SER A 365 -33.08 -5.46 -0.22
CA SER A 365 -33.60 -6.63 0.51
C SER A 365 -33.83 -7.86 -0.39
N ARG A 366 -34.26 -7.64 -1.63
CA ARG A 366 -34.47 -8.69 -2.65
C ARG A 366 -33.17 -9.30 -3.21
N ASN A 367 -32.06 -8.57 -3.13
CA ASN A 367 -30.76 -8.92 -3.70
C ASN A 367 -29.76 -9.39 -2.64
N TYR A 368 -29.92 -8.97 -1.38
CA TYR A 368 -28.96 -9.18 -0.29
C TYR A 368 -28.45 -10.62 -0.18
N LYS A 369 -29.37 -11.60 -0.12
CA LYS A 369 -29.01 -13.02 -0.01
C LYS A 369 -28.29 -13.55 -1.26
N LYS A 370 -28.69 -13.05 -2.44
CA LYS A 370 -28.16 -13.49 -3.74
C LYS A 370 -26.73 -13.01 -3.97
N TYR A 371 -26.41 -11.78 -3.56
CA TYR A 371 -25.12 -11.15 -3.82
C TYR A 371 -24.27 -11.08 -2.56
N TYR A 372 -24.64 -10.22 -1.60
CA TYR A 372 -23.78 -9.94 -0.43
C TYR A 372 -23.55 -11.17 0.45
N GLU A 373 -24.60 -11.90 0.83
CA GLU A 373 -24.46 -13.12 1.65
C GLU A 373 -23.68 -14.21 0.89
N LYS A 374 -23.87 -14.32 -0.43
CA LYS A 374 -23.14 -15.29 -1.25
C LYS A 374 -21.65 -14.94 -1.34
N ALA A 375 -21.32 -13.66 -1.52
CA ALA A 375 -19.94 -13.19 -1.54
C ALA A 375 -19.23 -13.42 -0.20
N GLN A 376 -19.90 -13.21 0.94
CA GLN A 376 -19.37 -13.55 2.26
C GLN A 376 -19.06 -15.05 2.40
N LYS A 377 -19.90 -15.93 1.84
CA LYS A 377 -19.65 -17.38 1.84
C LYS A 377 -18.45 -17.75 0.97
N VAL A 378 -18.29 -17.11 -0.19
CA VAL A 378 -17.11 -17.29 -1.05
C VAL A 378 -15.84 -16.82 -0.35
N ARG A 379 -15.88 -15.64 0.29
CA ARG A 379 -14.80 -15.12 1.13
C ARG A 379 -14.38 -16.13 2.20
N ARG A 380 -15.34 -16.71 2.93
CA ARG A 380 -15.05 -17.75 3.93
C ARG A 380 -14.40 -18.98 3.31
N LYS A 381 -14.87 -19.43 2.15
CA LYS A 381 -14.28 -20.57 1.43
C LYS A 381 -12.82 -20.31 1.04
N ILE A 382 -12.54 -19.14 0.47
CA ILE A 382 -11.16 -18.71 0.13
C ILE A 382 -10.28 -18.69 1.38
N ALA A 383 -10.75 -18.10 2.49
CA ALA A 383 -9.99 -18.05 3.73
C ALA A 383 -9.69 -19.46 4.30
N ASN A 384 -10.65 -20.38 4.22
CA ASN A 384 -10.44 -21.76 4.64
C ASN A 384 -9.41 -22.47 3.74
N GLU A 385 -9.45 -22.28 2.42
CA GLU A 385 -8.47 -22.90 1.50
C GLU A 385 -7.04 -22.42 1.77
N PHE A 386 -6.84 -21.14 2.07
CA PHE A 386 -5.52 -20.67 2.52
C PHE A 386 -5.08 -21.32 3.83
N ASN A 387 -5.97 -21.41 4.82
CA ASN A 387 -5.66 -22.06 6.08
C ASN A 387 -5.31 -23.54 5.88
N ASP A 388 -6.08 -24.27 5.07
CA ASP A 388 -5.83 -25.67 4.77
C ASP A 388 -4.49 -25.86 4.04
N THR A 389 -4.17 -24.95 3.11
CA THR A 389 -2.87 -24.92 2.39
C THR A 389 -1.71 -24.73 3.35
N PHE A 390 -1.79 -23.78 4.28
CA PHE A 390 -0.72 -23.59 5.27
C PHE A 390 -0.65 -24.73 6.28
N ASN A 391 -1.81 -25.28 6.69
CA ASN A 391 -1.88 -26.44 7.59
C ASN A 391 -1.33 -27.72 6.96
N SER A 392 -1.24 -27.81 5.62
CA SER A 392 -0.57 -28.93 4.94
C SER A 392 0.96 -28.85 5.00
N GLY A 393 1.52 -27.88 5.72
CA GLY A 393 2.96 -27.73 5.95
C GLY A 393 3.63 -26.73 5.02
N ILE A 394 2.89 -25.95 4.23
CA ILE A 394 3.46 -24.85 3.43
C ILE A 394 3.79 -23.67 4.35
N ASP A 395 5.01 -23.15 4.25
CA ASP A 395 5.49 -22.04 5.08
C ASP A 395 5.18 -20.67 4.48
N VAL A 396 5.23 -20.58 3.16
CA VAL A 396 5.06 -19.35 2.38
C VAL A 396 4.57 -19.71 0.99
N LEU A 397 3.70 -18.88 0.42
CA LEU A 397 3.32 -18.95 -0.99
C LEU A 397 4.12 -17.93 -1.79
N LEU A 398 4.67 -18.35 -2.93
CA LEU A 398 5.29 -17.47 -3.92
C LEU A 398 4.34 -17.33 -5.11
N THR A 399 3.94 -16.10 -5.42
CA THR A 399 2.94 -15.79 -6.45
C THR A 399 3.34 -14.52 -7.23
N PRO A 400 2.86 -14.29 -8.46
CA PRO A 400 2.83 -12.95 -9.02
C PRO A 400 1.95 -12.03 -8.16
N ALA A 401 2.11 -10.72 -8.27
CA ALA A 401 1.16 -9.75 -7.70
C ALA A 401 0.36 -9.00 -8.78
N VAL A 402 0.81 -9.05 -10.03
CA VAL A 402 0.20 -8.36 -11.18
C VAL A 402 0.28 -9.26 -12.41
N LEU A 403 -0.61 -9.03 -13.39
CA LEU A 403 -0.68 -9.81 -14.63
C LEU A 403 0.51 -9.55 -15.56
N GLU A 404 1.02 -8.33 -15.57
CA GLU A 404 2.05 -7.87 -16.50
C GLU A 404 2.85 -6.70 -15.89
N PRO A 405 4.02 -6.34 -16.44
CA PRO A 405 4.69 -5.08 -16.11
C PRO A 405 3.78 -3.87 -16.36
N ALA A 406 4.13 -2.70 -15.82
CA ALA A 406 3.27 -1.52 -15.82
C ALA A 406 2.60 -1.23 -17.19
N PRO A 407 1.26 -1.29 -17.29
CA PRO A 407 0.52 -1.02 -18.53
C PRO A 407 0.70 0.41 -19.02
N ARG A 408 0.49 0.62 -20.34
CA ARG A 408 0.47 1.97 -20.90
C ARG A 408 -0.73 2.76 -20.38
N PHE A 409 -0.49 4.05 -20.21
CA PHE A 409 -1.44 5.00 -19.66
C PHE A 409 -2.70 5.16 -20.52
N ASP A 410 -2.52 5.22 -21.84
CA ASP A 410 -3.60 5.32 -22.83
C ASP A 410 -4.56 4.11 -22.79
N TRP A 411 -3.99 2.90 -22.70
CA TRP A 411 -4.76 1.67 -22.58
C TRP A 411 -5.54 1.62 -21.27
N PHE A 412 -4.91 2.00 -20.15
CA PHE A 412 -5.52 1.91 -18.83
C PHE A 412 -6.70 2.86 -18.65
N LYS A 413 -6.64 4.05 -19.26
CA LYS A 413 -7.71 5.06 -19.21
C LYS A 413 -8.86 4.82 -20.17
N ASP A 414 -8.68 3.94 -21.16
CA ASP A 414 -9.73 3.63 -22.09
C ASP A 414 -10.91 2.97 -21.34
N SER A 415 -12.08 3.59 -21.41
CA SER A 415 -13.28 3.10 -20.73
C SER A 415 -13.66 1.68 -21.16
N ARG A 416 -13.26 1.25 -22.37
CA ARG A 416 -13.46 -0.11 -22.89
C ARG A 416 -12.64 -1.16 -22.14
N ASN A 417 -11.55 -0.75 -21.50
CA ASN A 417 -10.66 -1.62 -20.74
C ASN A 417 -10.94 -1.60 -19.24
N ARG A 418 -11.92 -0.83 -18.77
CA ARG A 418 -12.16 -0.64 -17.33
C ARG A 418 -12.49 -1.90 -16.53
N VAL A 419 -13.07 -2.92 -17.18
CA VAL A 419 -13.27 -4.23 -16.55
C VAL A 419 -11.95 -4.98 -16.52
N LYS A 420 -11.21 -5.01 -17.63
CA LYS A 420 -9.90 -5.67 -17.72
C LYS A 420 -8.86 -5.07 -16.78
N SER A 421 -8.89 -3.76 -16.56
CA SER A 421 -7.97 -3.10 -15.62
C SER A 421 -8.21 -3.53 -14.17
N GLN A 422 -9.39 -4.06 -13.84
CA GLN A 422 -9.69 -4.65 -12.52
C GLN A 422 -9.04 -6.02 -12.34
N ASP A 423 -8.72 -6.72 -13.43
CA ASP A 423 -8.05 -8.02 -13.38
C ASP A 423 -6.58 -7.88 -12.92
N HIS A 424 -6.02 -6.67 -12.89
CA HIS A 424 -4.67 -6.41 -12.36
C HIS A 424 -4.55 -6.66 -10.85
N ASP A 425 -5.69 -6.80 -10.15
CA ASP A 425 -5.73 -7.14 -8.72
C ASP A 425 -6.04 -8.64 -8.47
N ILE A 426 -6.10 -9.47 -9.52
CA ILE A 426 -6.51 -10.88 -9.41
C ILE A 426 -5.65 -11.68 -8.42
N TYR A 427 -4.36 -11.37 -8.37
CA TYR A 427 -3.38 -12.04 -7.52
C TYR A 427 -3.32 -11.50 -6.10
N THR A 428 -3.90 -10.33 -5.86
CA THR A 428 -3.76 -9.61 -4.60
C THR A 428 -5.01 -9.66 -3.76
N ILE A 429 -6.20 -9.62 -4.37
CA ILE A 429 -7.51 -9.55 -3.70
C ILE A 429 -7.76 -10.70 -2.73
N THR A 430 -7.40 -11.92 -3.09
CA THR A 430 -7.70 -13.12 -2.31
C THR A 430 -6.96 -13.12 -0.97
N VAL A 431 -5.81 -12.47 -0.91
CA VAL A 431 -5.06 -12.19 0.32
C VAL A 431 -5.84 -11.27 1.26
N ASN A 432 -6.48 -10.22 0.73
CA ASN A 432 -7.31 -9.31 1.53
C ASN A 432 -8.58 -10.01 2.04
N LEU A 433 -9.23 -10.80 1.18
CA LEU A 433 -10.41 -11.60 1.53
C LEU A 433 -10.11 -12.54 2.71
N ALA A 434 -8.92 -13.14 2.72
CA ALA A 434 -8.44 -14.01 3.78
C ALA A 434 -7.80 -13.28 4.98
N GLY A 435 -7.54 -11.98 4.88
CA GLY A 435 -6.92 -11.17 5.94
C GLY A 435 -5.43 -11.43 6.19
N LEU A 436 -4.75 -12.11 5.26
CA LEU A 436 -3.37 -12.59 5.39
C LEU A 436 -2.33 -11.49 5.15
N PRO A 437 -1.11 -11.58 5.72
CA PRO A 437 -0.02 -10.68 5.37
C PRO A 437 0.58 -11.04 3.99
N ALA A 438 1.04 -10.04 3.25
CA ALA A 438 1.74 -10.24 1.98
C ALA A 438 2.75 -9.12 1.70
N VAL A 439 3.84 -9.45 1.01
CA VAL A 439 4.86 -8.48 0.59
C VAL A 439 5.24 -8.71 -0.85
N VAL A 440 5.37 -7.62 -1.60
CA VAL A 440 5.96 -7.59 -2.93
C VAL A 440 7.42 -7.19 -2.81
N VAL A 441 8.28 -7.95 -3.47
CA VAL A 441 9.71 -7.66 -3.63
C VAL A 441 10.02 -7.55 -5.13
N PRO A 442 10.71 -6.49 -5.59
CA PRO A 442 11.20 -6.40 -6.96
C PRO A 442 12.24 -7.49 -7.25
N THR A 443 12.04 -8.27 -8.31
CA THR A 443 12.89 -9.45 -8.60
C THR A 443 13.69 -9.29 -9.90
N GLY A 444 13.24 -8.44 -10.82
CA GLY A 444 13.90 -8.26 -12.11
C GLY A 444 13.30 -7.13 -12.94
N LEU A 445 13.89 -6.93 -14.11
CA LEU A 445 13.38 -6.02 -15.14
C LEU A 445 12.92 -6.82 -16.35
N ASN A 446 11.87 -6.37 -17.00
CA ASN A 446 11.43 -6.90 -18.27
C ASN A 446 12.30 -6.38 -19.44
N LYS A 447 12.00 -6.79 -20.67
CA LYS A 447 12.76 -6.37 -21.86
C LYS A 447 12.69 -4.87 -22.16
N GLU A 448 11.68 -4.17 -21.64
CA GLU A 448 11.51 -2.73 -21.76
C GLU A 448 12.09 -1.94 -20.56
N ASN A 449 12.86 -2.60 -19.69
CA ASN A 449 13.38 -2.04 -18.44
C ASN A 449 12.29 -1.61 -17.43
N LEU A 450 11.11 -2.22 -17.48
CA LEU A 450 10.06 -2.05 -16.48
C LEU A 450 10.25 -3.06 -15.34
N PRO A 451 10.00 -2.68 -14.08
CA PRO A 451 10.07 -3.59 -12.95
C PRO A 451 9.09 -4.77 -13.05
N ILE A 452 9.57 -5.93 -12.61
CA ILE A 452 8.77 -7.10 -12.26
C ILE A 452 8.98 -7.37 -10.76
N GLY A 453 7.89 -7.56 -10.03
CA GLY A 453 7.93 -7.94 -8.62
C GLY A 453 7.06 -9.14 -8.35
N LEU A 454 7.50 -9.97 -7.40
CA LEU A 454 6.77 -11.15 -6.94
C LEU A 454 6.29 -10.96 -5.51
N GLN A 455 5.20 -11.65 -5.19
CA GLN A 455 4.50 -11.60 -3.92
C GLN A 455 4.76 -12.86 -3.09
N LEU A 456 5.13 -12.63 -1.84
CA LEU A 456 5.19 -13.66 -0.80
C LEU A 456 3.97 -13.52 0.13
N ILE A 457 3.39 -14.63 0.55
CA ILE A 457 2.23 -14.68 1.46
C ILE A 457 2.50 -15.73 2.54
N THR A 458 2.35 -15.37 3.82
CA THR A 458 2.46 -16.32 4.95
C THR A 458 1.13 -16.45 5.68
N PRO A 459 1.00 -17.40 6.63
CA PRO A 459 -0.20 -17.50 7.43
C PRO A 459 -0.49 -16.22 8.22
N TYR A 460 -1.75 -16.03 8.62
CA TYR A 460 -2.17 -14.91 9.44
C TYR A 460 -1.24 -14.74 10.65
N LEU A 461 -0.84 -13.49 10.92
CA LEU A 461 0.02 -13.09 12.02
C LEU A 461 1.47 -13.65 11.98
N ASN A 462 1.93 -14.15 10.83
CA ASN A 462 3.33 -14.53 10.57
C ASN A 462 4.09 -13.45 9.76
N ASP A 463 3.81 -12.19 10.06
CA ASP A 463 4.35 -10.99 9.42
C ASP A 463 5.89 -10.90 9.52
N VAL A 464 6.50 -11.24 10.66
CA VAL A 464 7.97 -11.22 10.83
C VAL A 464 8.63 -12.30 9.97
N LYS A 465 8.08 -13.52 9.97
CA LYS A 465 8.57 -14.62 9.11
C LYS A 465 8.49 -14.23 7.64
N LEU A 466 7.40 -13.59 7.22
CA LEU A 466 7.23 -13.09 5.86
C LEU A 466 8.34 -12.10 5.47
N LEU A 467 8.60 -11.11 6.33
CA LEU A 467 9.62 -10.11 6.07
C LEU A 467 11.04 -10.70 6.09
N ASN A 468 11.31 -11.72 6.91
CA ASN A 468 12.59 -12.45 6.87
C ASN A 468 12.81 -13.17 5.53
N ILE A 469 11.78 -13.85 5.01
CA ILE A 469 11.85 -14.52 3.70
C ILE A 469 11.99 -13.47 2.59
N ALA A 470 11.28 -12.35 2.69
CA ALA A 470 11.39 -11.24 1.75
C ALA A 470 12.78 -10.61 1.76
N LYS A 471 13.43 -10.52 2.93
CA LYS A 471 14.78 -10.00 3.06
C LYS A 471 15.80 -10.91 2.36
N TRP A 472 15.63 -12.22 2.47
CA TRP A 472 16.42 -13.18 1.69
C TRP A 472 16.23 -12.95 0.18
N LEU A 473 14.98 -12.86 -0.29
CA LEU A 473 14.68 -12.65 -1.71
C LEU A 473 15.24 -11.32 -2.24
N GLU A 474 15.14 -10.25 -1.46
CA GLU A 474 15.72 -8.95 -1.76
C GLU A 474 17.24 -9.02 -1.93
N ASN A 475 17.93 -9.67 -0.97
CA ASN A 475 19.39 -9.84 -1.01
C ASN A 475 19.81 -10.65 -2.24
N TYR A 476 19.09 -11.73 -2.54
CA TYR A 476 19.34 -12.56 -3.71
C TYR A 476 19.20 -11.79 -5.03
N CYS A 477 18.07 -11.08 -5.23
CA CYS A 477 17.79 -10.40 -6.49
C CYS A 477 18.66 -9.17 -6.71
N SER A 478 19.13 -8.51 -5.64
CA SER A 478 19.98 -7.32 -5.72
C SER A 478 19.42 -6.21 -6.63
N PHE A 479 18.08 -6.10 -6.74
CA PHE A 479 17.38 -5.23 -7.68
C PHE A 479 17.79 -3.73 -7.58
N LYS A 480 18.21 -3.30 -6.39
CA LYS A 480 18.60 -1.92 -6.09
C LYS A 480 19.68 -1.35 -7.02
N GLN A 481 20.54 -2.21 -7.58
CA GLN A 481 21.54 -1.80 -8.56
C GLN A 481 20.94 -1.12 -9.81
N PHE A 482 19.68 -1.43 -10.14
CA PHE A 482 18.95 -0.83 -11.26
C PHE A 482 18.35 0.53 -10.88
N VAL A 483 17.85 0.68 -9.66
CA VAL A 483 17.25 1.93 -9.15
C VAL A 483 18.29 3.04 -9.05
N ASP A 484 19.50 2.72 -8.58
CA ASP A 484 20.61 3.66 -8.49
C ASP A 484 21.04 4.24 -9.85
N ARG A 485 20.81 3.52 -10.95
CA ARG A 485 21.10 4.00 -12.31
C ARG A 485 20.05 4.96 -12.84
N GLN A 486 18.80 4.87 -12.36
CA GLN A 486 17.74 5.80 -12.74
C GLN A 486 17.74 7.11 -11.94
N MET A 487 18.28 7.09 -10.71
CA MET A 487 18.32 8.25 -9.83
C MET A 487 19.52 9.18 -10.03
N ASN A 488 20.48 8.81 -10.88
CA ASN A 488 21.61 9.63 -11.30
C ASN A 488 21.37 10.13 -12.72
#